data_AF-A0A7C7D1H6-F1
#
_entry.id   AF-A0A7C7D1H6-F1
#
_cell.length_a   1.000
_cell.length_b   1.000
_cell.length_c   1.000
_cell.angle_alpha   90.00
_cell.angle_beta   90.00
_cell.angle_gamma   90.00
#
_symmetry.space_group_name_H-M   'P 1'
#
loop_
_entity.id
_entity.type
_entity.pdbx_description
1 polymer ?
#
loop_
_entity_poly.entity_id
_entity_poly.type
_entity_poly.pdbx_seq_one_letter_code
_entity_poly.pdbx_strand_id
1 'polypeptide(L)'
;MFSWPLQGSEVQAQISPEGRDRAYKQAAPYRFDRRFGKRPSPKSSAVPIKPKSMTPVFPEDLKKVKFVLEQLFIQGTTIYDKRTLKPLYSNYLKKELTLKDIYEIAQTITNKYRNDGYILSKAIVPAQKINNGVVHLKIIEGYIDKINIQGPVRGPRKLIDRYRKKILKSRPLRALDLERYLLLIDDLPGVTAKSVLTPSKDKPSATTMTLILADKAFEGHVGADNRGSKFNGPYEFSGGLTANSLLGDHTRTGLQGVITSQTEELLFLNAFYDFPINQEGTRLFFSGSVSESEPGSSLKQFNINGDSSTMTLRLTHPFFRSRGKNLTGHLGFTGRNSTTKILGSLDSEDRLRVMTMGVSYDFADKNKGVNLIRLNLSQGLNIFDATESGSSNLSRTQGRSDFTKLTGSFMRIQSMAPSWNLLGAASWQYSFDKL
;
A
#
# COMPACT_ATOMS: atom_id res chain seq x y z
N MET A 1 -81.09 16.50 -16.13
CA MET A 1 -80.02 17.18 -16.87
C MET A 1 -79.46 18.24 -15.94
N PHE A 2 -78.34 17.98 -15.24
CA PHE A 2 -77.36 18.97 -14.72
C PHE A 2 -76.25 18.18 -14.01
N SER A 3 -75.10 18.16 -14.66
CA SER A 3 -73.82 17.61 -14.23
C SER A 3 -73.15 18.52 -13.20
N TRP A 4 -72.55 17.95 -12.16
CA TRP A 4 -71.55 18.63 -11.32
C TRP A 4 -70.16 18.08 -11.67
N PRO A 5 -69.17 18.96 -11.97
CA PRO A 5 -67.83 18.52 -12.30
C PRO A 5 -67.06 18.15 -11.04
N LEU A 6 -66.47 16.95 -11.01
CA LEU A 6 -65.43 16.58 -10.07
C LEU A 6 -64.16 17.36 -10.45
N GLN A 7 -63.83 18.42 -9.70
CA GLN A 7 -62.50 19.01 -9.71
C GLN A 7 -61.52 17.99 -9.14
N GLY A 8 -60.75 17.35 -10.02
CA GLY A 8 -59.54 16.64 -9.64
C GLY A 8 -58.52 17.65 -9.14
N SER A 9 -58.37 17.75 -7.81
CA SER A 9 -57.21 18.39 -7.23
C SER A 9 -55.98 17.55 -7.61
N GLU A 10 -55.09 18.11 -8.42
CA GLU A 10 -53.75 17.59 -8.62
C GLU A 10 -53.09 17.43 -7.25
N VAL A 11 -52.96 16.18 -6.81
CA VAL A 11 -52.09 15.84 -5.68
C VAL A 11 -50.68 16.03 -6.20
N GLN A 12 -50.13 17.25 -6.06
CA GLN A 12 -48.69 17.45 -6.14
C GLN A 12 -48.09 16.53 -5.09
N ALA A 13 -47.43 15.46 -5.54
CA ALA A 13 -46.67 14.58 -4.68
C ALA A 13 -45.49 15.40 -4.11
N GLN A 14 -45.75 16.11 -3.01
CA GLN A 14 -44.71 16.72 -2.20
C GLN A 14 -43.86 15.57 -1.63
N ILE A 15 -42.68 15.40 -2.18
CA ILE A 15 -41.66 14.57 -1.55
C ILE A 15 -41.40 15.21 -0.19
N SER A 16 -41.63 14.47 0.91
CA SER A 16 -41.32 14.97 2.24
C SER A 16 -39.85 15.44 2.29
N PRO A 17 -39.49 16.44 3.11
CA PRO A 17 -38.11 16.92 3.21
C PRO A 17 -37.08 15.79 3.43
N GLU A 18 -37.50 14.73 4.14
CA GLU A 18 -36.72 13.52 4.41
C GLU A 18 -36.61 12.59 3.18
N GLY A 19 -37.68 12.45 2.40
CA GLY A 19 -37.67 11.71 1.13
C GLY A 19 -36.84 12.43 0.06
N ARG A 20 -36.87 13.77 0.07
CA ARG A 20 -36.07 14.65 -0.79
C ARG A 20 -34.59 14.42 -0.45
N ASP A 21 -34.20 14.58 0.80
CA ASP A 21 -32.80 14.38 1.20
C ASP A 21 -32.27 12.96 0.86
N ARG A 22 -33.09 11.91 0.99
CA ARG A 22 -32.68 10.54 0.61
C ARG A 22 -32.51 10.32 -0.89
N ALA A 23 -33.46 10.76 -1.71
CA ALA A 23 -33.38 10.59 -3.16
C ALA A 23 -32.27 11.46 -3.78
N TYR A 24 -32.14 12.71 -3.31
CA TYR A 24 -31.10 13.63 -3.77
C TYR A 24 -29.71 13.18 -3.33
N LYS A 25 -29.55 12.62 -2.13
CA LYS A 25 -28.29 11.98 -1.73
C LYS A 25 -27.91 10.81 -2.64
N GLN A 26 -28.88 10.06 -3.17
CA GLN A 26 -28.59 8.96 -4.11
C GLN A 26 -28.21 9.46 -5.50
N ALA A 27 -28.77 10.60 -5.89
CA ALA A 27 -28.54 11.23 -7.19
C ALA A 27 -27.29 12.13 -7.26
N ALA A 28 -26.73 12.53 -6.11
CA ALA A 28 -25.69 13.54 -6.07
C ALA A 28 -24.42 13.22 -6.90
N PRO A 29 -23.99 14.12 -7.80
CA PRO A 29 -22.90 13.87 -8.78
C PRO A 29 -21.54 13.64 -8.10
N TYR A 30 -21.28 14.28 -6.95
CA TYR A 30 -19.99 14.16 -6.26
C TYR A 30 -19.71 12.79 -5.60
N ARG A 31 -20.66 11.84 -5.64
CA ARG A 31 -20.50 10.52 -5.01
C ARG A 31 -19.62 9.59 -5.82
N PHE A 32 -19.51 9.80 -7.13
CA PHE A 32 -18.79 8.90 -8.03
C PHE A 32 -17.28 8.99 -7.88
N ASP A 33 -16.73 10.15 -7.48
CA ASP A 33 -15.32 10.32 -7.08
C ASP A 33 -14.82 9.19 -6.15
N ARG A 34 -15.67 8.77 -5.20
CA ARG A 34 -15.30 7.77 -4.19
C ARG A 34 -15.25 6.34 -4.74
N ARG A 35 -15.94 6.05 -5.85
CA ARG A 35 -15.98 4.71 -6.46
C ARG A 35 -14.71 4.37 -7.22
N PHE A 36 -14.05 5.39 -7.75
CA PHE A 36 -12.87 5.31 -8.60
C PHE A 36 -11.54 5.34 -7.85
N GLY A 37 -11.56 5.69 -6.56
CA GLY A 37 -10.43 5.42 -5.68
C GLY A 37 -10.18 3.92 -5.59
N LYS A 38 -8.93 3.47 -5.83
CA LYS A 38 -8.55 2.06 -5.64
C LYS A 38 -9.02 1.60 -4.27
N ARG A 39 -9.82 0.52 -4.23
CA ARG A 39 -10.21 -0.10 -2.98
C ARG A 39 -8.94 -0.49 -2.24
N PRO A 40 -8.76 -0.02 -1.00
CA PRO A 40 -7.54 -0.29 -0.25
C PRO A 40 -7.48 -1.77 0.09
N SER A 41 -6.50 -2.46 -0.50
CA SER A 41 -6.14 -3.84 -0.22
C SER A 41 -4.82 -3.89 0.56
N PRO A 42 -4.64 -4.86 1.46
CA PRO A 42 -3.37 -5.03 2.15
C PRO A 42 -2.31 -5.48 1.14
N LYS A 43 -1.14 -4.86 1.19
CA LYS A 43 0.06 -5.30 0.46
C LYS A 43 0.84 -6.36 1.25
N SER A 44 0.58 -6.47 2.55
CA SER A 44 1.16 -7.53 3.37
C SER A 44 0.66 -8.91 2.96
N SER A 45 1.56 -9.88 2.99
CA SER A 45 1.29 -11.30 2.75
C SER A 45 1.81 -12.10 3.93
N ALA A 46 1.09 -13.18 4.28
CA ALA A 46 1.60 -14.15 5.24
C ALA A 46 2.81 -14.86 4.61
N VAL A 47 4.01 -14.43 5.00
CA VAL A 47 5.23 -15.12 4.59
C VAL A 47 5.29 -16.42 5.40
N PRO A 48 5.41 -17.60 4.75
CA PRO A 48 5.65 -18.83 5.50
C PRO A 48 6.94 -18.65 6.30
N ILE A 49 6.82 -18.77 7.62
CA ILE A 49 7.95 -18.74 8.54
C ILE A 49 8.81 -19.95 8.18
N LYS A 50 9.82 -19.79 7.32
CA LYS A 50 10.86 -20.81 7.19
C LYS A 50 11.43 -21.03 8.59
N PRO A 51 11.68 -22.29 9.01
CA PRO A 51 12.10 -22.58 10.37
C PRO A 51 13.29 -21.70 10.76
N LYS A 52 13.20 -21.10 11.95
CA LYS A 52 14.20 -20.15 12.49
C LYS A 52 15.60 -20.77 12.63
N SER A 53 15.68 -22.10 12.61
CA SER A 53 16.92 -22.86 12.65
C SER A 53 16.98 -23.77 11.42
N MET A 54 18.05 -23.65 10.64
CA MET A 54 18.46 -24.75 9.77
C MET A 54 19.19 -25.74 10.68
N THR A 55 18.70 -26.97 10.80
CA THR A 55 19.47 -28.09 11.34
C THR A 55 20.30 -28.66 10.19
N PRO A 56 21.59 -28.31 10.06
CA PRO A 56 22.45 -28.92 9.06
C PRO A 56 22.58 -30.42 9.30
N VAL A 57 22.57 -31.19 8.22
CA VAL A 57 22.97 -32.60 8.23
C VAL A 57 24.49 -32.63 8.08
N PHE A 58 25.18 -33.13 9.10
CA PHE A 58 26.63 -33.25 9.11
C PHE A 58 27.04 -34.69 8.77
N PRO A 59 28.14 -34.90 8.03
CA PRO A 59 28.71 -36.23 7.84
C PRO A 59 29.03 -36.90 9.17
N GLU A 60 28.71 -38.19 9.30
CA GLU A 60 28.92 -38.97 10.54
C GLU A 60 30.41 -39.03 10.95
N ASP A 61 31.33 -38.93 9.99
CA ASP A 61 32.78 -38.92 10.24
C ASP A 61 33.25 -37.77 11.14
N LEU A 62 32.48 -36.67 11.23
CA LEU A 62 32.81 -35.55 12.13
C LEU A 62 32.69 -35.91 13.62
N LYS A 63 32.03 -37.03 13.98
CA LYS A 63 31.96 -37.52 15.36
C LYS A 63 33.22 -38.26 15.82
N LYS A 64 34.09 -38.66 14.88
CA LYS A 64 35.30 -39.45 15.16
C LYS A 64 36.45 -38.60 15.73
N VAL A 65 36.48 -37.32 15.39
CA VAL A 65 37.51 -36.38 15.88
C VAL A 65 37.06 -35.81 17.22
N LYS A 66 37.74 -36.19 18.30
CA LYS A 66 37.46 -35.73 19.68
C LYS A 66 38.64 -34.95 20.26
N PHE A 67 38.35 -33.91 21.03
CA PHE A 67 39.34 -33.11 21.75
C PHE A 67 38.66 -32.30 22.86
N VAL A 68 39.43 -31.83 23.84
CA VAL A 68 38.92 -30.91 24.87
C VAL A 68 38.98 -29.48 24.32
N LEU A 69 37.85 -28.75 24.32
CA LEU A 69 37.82 -27.36 23.88
C LEU A 69 38.29 -26.42 25.01
N GLU A 70 39.52 -25.94 24.93
CA GLU A 70 40.09 -24.98 25.88
C GLU A 70 39.71 -23.54 25.53
N GLN A 71 39.84 -23.18 24.24
CA GLN A 71 39.62 -21.81 23.79
C GLN A 71 39.00 -21.75 22.40
N LEU A 72 38.00 -20.89 22.24
CA LEU A 72 37.39 -20.57 20.96
C LEU A 72 37.73 -19.14 20.55
N PHE A 73 38.47 -18.98 19.46
CA PHE A 73 38.78 -17.69 18.85
C PHE A 73 37.81 -17.39 17.71
N ILE A 74 36.96 -16.37 17.90
CA ILE A 74 36.04 -15.90 16.88
C ILE A 74 36.62 -14.65 16.20
N GLN A 75 36.73 -14.67 14.87
CA GLN A 75 37.24 -13.58 14.05
C GLN A 75 36.21 -13.12 13.01
N GLY A 76 36.33 -11.90 12.49
CA GLY A 76 35.51 -11.42 11.37
C GLY A 76 34.12 -10.89 11.74
N THR A 77 33.88 -10.62 13.02
CA THR A 77 32.65 -9.94 13.48
C THR A 77 32.90 -8.45 13.66
N THR A 78 32.01 -7.63 13.11
CA THR A 78 31.94 -6.18 13.38
C THR A 78 30.66 -5.80 14.12
N ILE A 79 29.63 -6.65 14.04
CA ILE A 79 28.31 -6.42 14.64
C ILE A 79 28.24 -6.84 16.11
N TYR A 80 28.94 -7.91 16.50
CA TYR A 80 28.87 -8.45 17.87
C TYR A 80 30.22 -8.40 18.54
N ASP A 81 30.21 -7.99 19.81
CA ASP A 81 31.39 -8.09 20.65
C ASP A 81 31.53 -9.50 21.25
N LYS A 82 32.67 -9.74 21.89
CA LYS A 82 32.95 -11.04 22.54
C LYS A 82 31.94 -11.36 23.65
N ARG A 83 31.44 -10.35 24.37
CA ARG A 83 30.49 -10.53 25.48
C ARG A 83 29.15 -11.06 24.97
N THR A 84 28.73 -10.63 23.79
CA THR A 84 27.49 -11.10 23.16
C THR A 84 27.60 -12.53 22.63
N LEU A 85 28.77 -12.93 22.11
CA LEU A 85 28.95 -14.27 21.54
C LEU A 85 29.32 -15.35 22.57
N LYS A 86 30.02 -14.99 23.66
CA LYS A 86 30.49 -15.93 24.69
C LYS A 86 29.39 -16.84 25.26
N PRO A 87 28.17 -16.36 25.59
CA PRO A 87 27.11 -17.21 26.09
C PRO A 87 26.73 -18.36 25.15
N LEU A 88 26.88 -18.18 23.83
CA LEU A 88 26.50 -19.19 22.83
C LEU A 88 27.36 -20.44 22.85
N TYR A 89 28.59 -20.36 23.37
CA TYR A 89 29.54 -21.49 23.38
C TYR A 89 30.16 -21.76 24.74
N SER A 90 29.90 -20.93 25.76
CA SER A 90 30.50 -21.07 27.10
C SER A 90 30.31 -22.45 27.73
N ASN A 91 29.15 -23.07 27.52
CA ASN A 91 28.82 -24.40 28.03
C ASN A 91 29.63 -25.54 27.40
N TYR A 92 30.37 -25.26 26.33
CA TYR A 92 31.21 -26.21 25.60
C TYR A 92 32.69 -26.13 26.01
N LEU A 93 33.10 -25.09 26.73
CA LEU A 93 34.49 -24.94 27.19
C LEU A 93 34.83 -25.98 28.27
N LYS A 94 36.09 -26.45 28.26
CA LYS A 94 36.64 -27.45 29.17
C LYS A 94 35.89 -28.80 29.16
N LYS A 95 35.25 -29.12 28.04
CA LYS A 95 34.57 -30.40 27.80
C LYS A 95 35.18 -31.10 26.60
N GLU A 96 35.14 -32.43 26.62
CA GLU A 96 35.44 -33.25 25.45
C GLU A 96 34.33 -33.05 24.42
N LEU A 97 34.70 -32.56 23.24
CA LEU A 97 33.81 -32.27 22.12
C LEU A 97 34.26 -33.03 20.88
N THR A 98 33.31 -33.23 19.99
CA THR A 98 33.54 -33.67 18.62
C THR A 98 33.68 -32.47 17.67
N LEU A 99 34.25 -32.70 16.49
CA LEU A 99 34.25 -31.68 15.43
C LEU A 99 32.81 -31.27 15.03
N LYS A 100 31.84 -32.19 15.12
CA LYS A 100 30.41 -31.89 14.94
C LYS A 100 29.92 -30.79 15.89
N ASP A 101 30.32 -30.82 17.16
CA ASP A 101 29.90 -29.83 18.16
C ASP A 101 30.40 -28.42 17.82
N ILE A 102 31.60 -28.30 17.23
CA ILE A 102 32.11 -27.02 16.73
C ILE A 102 31.26 -26.48 15.59
N TYR A 103 30.82 -27.35 14.67
CA TYR A 103 29.90 -26.94 13.62
C TYR A 103 28.51 -26.56 14.16
N GLU A 104 28.05 -27.18 15.25
CA GLU A 104 26.82 -26.77 15.95
C GLU A 104 26.96 -25.39 16.60
N ILE A 105 28.11 -25.08 17.20
CA ILE A 105 28.43 -23.73 17.70
C ILE A 105 28.41 -22.72 16.54
N ALA A 106 29.06 -23.03 15.41
CA ALA A 106 29.04 -22.18 14.22
C ALA A 106 27.62 -21.99 13.68
N GLN A 107 26.80 -23.04 13.66
CA GLN A 107 25.40 -22.93 13.27
C GLN A 107 24.60 -22.07 14.24
N THR A 108 24.84 -22.17 15.54
CA THR A 108 24.20 -21.34 16.57
C THR A 108 24.52 -19.86 16.39
N ILE A 109 25.79 -19.53 16.13
CA ILE A 109 26.22 -18.16 15.81
C ILE A 109 25.57 -17.69 14.50
N THR A 110 25.54 -18.55 13.46
CA THR A 110 24.88 -18.23 12.19
C THR A 110 23.39 -17.95 12.39
N ASN A 111 22.70 -18.76 13.19
CA ASN A 111 21.29 -18.58 13.53
C ASN A 111 21.07 -17.26 14.29
N LYS A 112 21.98 -16.87 15.18
CA LYS A 112 21.94 -15.53 15.81
C LYS A 112 21.95 -14.42 14.76
N TYR A 113 22.94 -14.41 13.85
CA TYR A 113 23.01 -13.42 12.77
C TYR A 113 21.72 -13.39 11.93
N ARG A 114 21.20 -14.56 11.54
CA ARG A 114 19.98 -14.66 10.75
C ARG A 114 18.74 -14.15 11.50
N ASN A 115 18.61 -14.48 12.78
CA ASN A 115 17.51 -14.01 13.63
C ASN A 115 17.53 -12.50 13.83
N ASP A 116 18.74 -11.92 13.87
CA ASP A 116 18.95 -10.47 13.97
C ASP A 116 18.87 -9.78 12.59
N GLY A 117 18.55 -10.51 11.52
CA GLY A 117 18.24 -9.97 10.19
C GLY A 117 19.39 -9.98 9.17
N TYR A 118 20.53 -10.58 9.49
CA TYR A 118 21.71 -10.63 8.62
C TYR A 118 21.74 -11.93 7.79
N ILE A 119 20.95 -11.95 6.72
CA ILE A 119 20.67 -13.17 5.93
C ILE A 119 21.85 -13.74 5.14
N LEU A 120 22.85 -12.92 4.82
CA LEU A 120 24.06 -13.33 4.09
C LEU A 120 25.25 -13.61 5.01
N SER A 121 25.08 -13.42 6.33
CA SER A 121 26.16 -13.64 7.29
C SER A 121 26.17 -15.08 7.78
N LYS A 122 27.36 -15.68 7.88
CA LYS A 122 27.54 -17.05 8.36
C LYS A 122 28.85 -17.22 9.12
N ALA A 123 28.82 -18.04 10.16
CA ALA A 123 30.02 -18.55 10.81
C ALA A 123 30.49 -19.81 10.09
N ILE A 124 31.80 -19.89 9.82
CA ILE A 124 32.45 -21.03 9.21
C ILE A 124 33.60 -21.52 10.10
N VAL A 125 33.86 -22.82 10.01
CA VAL A 125 35.02 -23.46 10.62
C VAL A 125 36.06 -23.63 9.51
N PRO A 126 37.12 -22.80 9.45
CA PRO A 126 38.17 -22.96 8.47
C PRO A 126 38.95 -24.27 8.73
N ALA A 127 39.55 -24.82 7.67
CA ALA A 127 40.48 -25.94 7.78
C ALA A 127 41.66 -25.52 8.66
N GLN A 128 41.90 -26.27 9.74
CA GLN A 128 42.93 -25.98 10.74
C GLN A 128 43.35 -27.26 11.46
N LYS A 129 44.54 -27.26 12.05
CA LYS A 129 44.95 -28.26 13.02
C LYS A 129 44.53 -27.78 14.41
N ILE A 130 43.86 -28.62 15.18
CA ILE A 130 43.42 -28.31 16.54
C ILE A 130 44.54 -28.76 17.49
N ASN A 131 45.37 -27.81 17.91
CA ASN A 131 46.44 -28.05 18.87
C ASN A 131 46.01 -27.47 20.23
N ASN A 132 46.28 -28.20 21.31
CA ASN A 132 46.02 -27.76 22.70
C ASN A 132 44.57 -27.28 22.94
N GLY A 133 43.58 -27.86 22.25
CA GLY A 133 42.18 -27.52 22.43
C GLY A 133 41.78 -26.13 21.93
N VAL A 134 42.60 -25.47 21.12
CA VAL A 134 42.32 -24.14 20.55
C VAL A 134 41.65 -24.28 19.19
N VAL A 135 40.48 -23.63 19.03
CA VAL A 135 39.70 -23.65 17.78
C VAL A 135 39.46 -22.23 17.28
N HIS A 136 39.69 -22.01 15.99
CA HIS A 136 39.38 -20.77 15.29
C HIS A 136 38.07 -20.88 14.51
N LEU A 137 37.19 -19.90 14.68
CA LEU A 137 35.94 -19.76 13.96
C LEU A 137 35.93 -18.41 13.26
N LYS A 138 35.60 -18.40 11.97
CA LYS A 138 35.57 -17.19 11.16
C LYS A 138 34.12 -16.83 10.82
N ILE A 139 33.69 -15.64 11.20
CA ILE A 139 32.43 -15.07 10.77
C ILE A 139 32.66 -14.35 9.44
N ILE A 140 31.84 -14.68 8.46
CA ILE A 140 31.75 -13.99 7.18
C ILE A 140 30.49 -13.13 7.25
N GLU A 141 30.67 -11.84 7.43
CA GLU A 141 29.58 -10.86 7.40
C GLU A 141 29.27 -10.47 5.94
N GLY A 142 28.34 -11.20 5.33
CA GLY A 142 28.04 -11.10 3.91
C GLY A 142 27.33 -9.79 3.52
N TYR A 143 27.63 -9.31 2.32
CA TYR A 143 27.01 -8.10 1.74
C TYR A 143 26.85 -8.19 0.22
N ILE A 144 26.07 -7.26 -0.37
CA ILE A 144 25.96 -7.13 -1.83
C ILE A 144 27.05 -6.19 -2.34
N ASP A 145 27.93 -6.68 -3.20
CA ASP A 145 29.01 -5.89 -3.79
C ASP A 145 28.63 -5.24 -5.12
N LYS A 146 27.85 -5.96 -5.92
CA LYS A 146 27.43 -5.56 -7.26
C LYS A 146 25.98 -5.91 -7.48
N ILE A 147 25.28 -5.02 -8.18
CA ILE A 147 23.92 -5.27 -8.67
C ILE A 147 23.97 -5.19 -10.19
N ASN A 148 23.57 -6.24 -10.90
CA ASN A 148 23.39 -6.22 -12.34
C ASN A 148 21.90 -5.98 -12.65
N ILE A 149 21.59 -5.22 -13.70
CA ILE A 149 20.21 -5.04 -14.16
C ILE A 149 20.04 -5.82 -15.47
N GLN A 150 18.97 -6.60 -15.56
CA GLN A 150 18.55 -7.32 -16.75
C GLN A 150 17.11 -6.96 -17.10
N GLY A 151 16.76 -7.03 -18.38
CA GLY A 151 15.41 -6.73 -18.89
C GLY A 151 15.20 -5.26 -19.28
N PRO A 152 14.05 -4.95 -19.91
CA PRO A 152 13.75 -3.61 -20.37
C PRO A 152 13.49 -2.69 -19.17
N VAL A 153 14.16 -1.55 -19.15
CA VAL A 153 13.89 -0.46 -18.20
C VAL A 153 13.45 0.74 -19.01
N ARG A 154 12.14 0.96 -19.12
CA ARG A 154 11.64 2.24 -19.60
C ARG A 154 11.81 3.25 -18.47
N GLY A 155 12.66 4.24 -18.70
CA GLY A 155 12.87 5.35 -17.77
C GLY A 155 14.28 5.70 -17.38
N PRO A 156 14.49 6.86 -16.73
CA PRO A 156 15.79 7.23 -16.22
C PRO A 156 16.13 6.27 -15.09
N ARG A 157 17.17 5.47 -15.32
CA ARG A 157 17.78 4.56 -14.33
C ARG A 157 18.15 5.27 -13.03
N LYS A 158 18.22 6.61 -13.01
CA LYS A 158 18.53 7.44 -11.85
C LYS A 158 17.78 7.04 -10.58
N LEU A 159 16.47 6.79 -10.61
CA LEU A 159 15.74 6.40 -9.39
C LEU A 159 16.08 4.97 -8.96
N ILE A 160 16.08 4.01 -9.88
CA ILE A 160 16.50 2.62 -9.63
C ILE A 160 17.94 2.57 -9.10
N ASP A 161 18.84 3.37 -9.64
CA ASP A 161 20.23 3.48 -9.22
C ASP A 161 20.36 4.07 -7.82
N ARG A 162 19.49 5.02 -7.43
CA ARG A 162 19.42 5.49 -6.04
C ARG A 162 18.98 4.38 -5.08
N TYR A 163 18.01 3.55 -5.46
CA TYR A 163 17.64 2.36 -4.66
C TYR A 163 18.79 1.35 -4.58
N ARG A 164 19.47 1.07 -5.71
CA ARG A 164 20.65 0.19 -5.76
C ARG A 164 21.76 0.67 -4.82
N LYS A 165 22.05 1.97 -4.82
CA LYS A 165 23.06 2.57 -3.92
C LYS A 165 22.72 2.35 -2.46
N LYS A 166 21.44 2.38 -2.08
CA LYS A 166 21.02 2.11 -0.70
C LYS A 166 21.25 0.65 -0.30
N ILE A 167 20.93 -0.30 -1.19
CA ILE A 167 21.24 -1.73 -0.98
C ILE A 167 22.75 -1.95 -0.84
N LEU A 168 23.55 -1.38 -1.75
CA LEU A 168 25.01 -1.52 -1.74
C LEU A 168 25.68 -0.93 -0.48
N LYS A 169 25.05 0.08 0.14
CA LYS A 169 25.52 0.72 1.38
C LYS A 169 25.25 -0.14 2.63
N SER A 170 24.28 -1.06 2.59
CA SER A 170 23.99 -1.96 3.71
C SER A 170 25.06 -3.05 3.82
N ARG A 171 26.03 -2.81 4.71
CA ARG A 171 27.19 -3.69 4.94
C ARG A 171 27.48 -3.79 6.44
N PRO A 172 27.35 -4.97 7.06
CA PRO A 172 26.81 -6.23 6.52
C PRO A 172 25.35 -6.08 6.07
N LEU A 173 24.90 -6.89 5.10
CA LEU A 173 23.56 -6.73 4.53
C LEU A 173 22.48 -7.08 5.54
N ARG A 174 21.58 -6.14 5.79
CA ARG A 174 20.32 -6.38 6.51
C ARG A 174 19.22 -6.80 5.53
N ALA A 175 18.47 -7.84 5.91
CA ALA A 175 17.33 -8.31 5.15
C ALA A 175 16.27 -7.22 4.95
N LEU A 176 16.05 -6.39 5.97
CA LEU A 176 15.10 -5.28 5.91
C LEU A 176 15.49 -4.23 4.86
N ASP A 177 16.78 -3.93 4.72
CA ASP A 177 17.26 -2.97 3.71
C ASP A 177 17.08 -3.56 2.31
N LEU A 178 17.50 -4.81 2.10
CA LEU A 178 17.32 -5.51 0.83
C LEU A 178 15.84 -5.55 0.43
N GLU A 179 14.99 -6.03 1.34
CA GLU A 179 13.56 -6.20 1.10
C GLU A 179 12.88 -4.87 0.82
N ARG A 180 13.12 -3.83 1.64
CA ARG A 180 12.54 -2.50 1.44
C ARG A 180 12.83 -1.99 0.04
N TYR A 181 14.10 -1.96 -0.37
CA TYR A 181 14.45 -1.35 -1.65
C TYR A 181 14.07 -2.19 -2.85
N LEU A 182 14.02 -3.53 -2.74
CA LEU A 182 13.43 -4.37 -3.78
C LEU A 182 11.94 -4.11 -3.94
N LEU A 183 11.20 -4.00 -2.84
CA LEU A 183 9.76 -3.70 -2.85
C LEU A 183 9.46 -2.29 -3.35
N LEU A 184 10.33 -1.31 -3.09
CA LEU A 184 10.18 0.05 -3.63
C LEU A 184 10.43 0.11 -5.15
N ILE A 185 11.32 -0.75 -5.67
CA ILE A 185 11.49 -0.92 -7.12
C ILE A 185 10.25 -1.57 -7.73
N ASP A 186 9.69 -2.59 -7.06
CA ASP A 186 8.47 -3.29 -7.50
C ASP A 186 7.20 -2.43 -7.38
N ASP A 187 7.19 -1.42 -6.50
CA ASP A 187 6.11 -0.43 -6.39
C ASP A 187 6.17 0.67 -7.48
N LEU A 188 7.19 0.67 -8.35
CA LEU A 188 7.27 1.63 -9.46
C LEU A 188 6.20 1.30 -10.52
N PRO A 189 5.53 2.32 -11.09
CA PRO A 189 4.53 2.13 -12.14
C PRO A 189 5.03 1.29 -13.32
N GLY A 190 4.29 0.24 -13.64
CA GLY A 190 4.59 -0.66 -14.76
C GLY A 190 5.80 -1.57 -14.54
N VAL A 191 6.49 -1.49 -13.40
CA VAL A 191 7.69 -2.30 -13.14
C VAL A 191 7.31 -3.56 -12.36
N THR A 192 7.90 -4.69 -12.74
CA THR A 192 7.95 -5.89 -11.90
C THR A 192 9.40 -6.27 -11.68
N ALA A 193 9.78 -6.47 -10.42
CA ALA A 193 11.16 -6.75 -10.04
C ALA A 193 11.34 -8.17 -9.49
N LYS A 194 12.31 -8.89 -10.04
CA LYS A 194 12.79 -10.17 -9.49
C LYS A 194 14.27 -10.08 -9.18
N SER A 195 14.69 -10.64 -8.06
CA SER A 195 16.10 -10.65 -7.65
C SER A 195 16.65 -12.07 -7.58
N VAL A 196 17.82 -12.29 -8.16
CA VAL A 196 18.61 -13.52 -8.02
C VAL A 196 19.92 -13.16 -7.34
N LEU A 197 20.30 -13.94 -6.32
CA LEU A 197 21.55 -13.75 -5.58
C LEU A 197 22.53 -14.85 -5.97
N THR A 198 23.74 -14.48 -6.37
CA THR A 198 24.83 -15.41 -6.69
C THR A 198 26.10 -15.04 -5.91
N PRO A 199 26.94 -16.01 -5.54
CA PRO A 199 28.25 -15.70 -4.96
C PRO A 199 29.05 -14.75 -5.87
N SER A 200 29.71 -13.75 -5.28
CA SER A 200 30.61 -12.88 -6.04
C SER A 200 31.83 -13.65 -6.53
N LYS A 201 32.25 -13.41 -7.77
CA LYS A 201 33.44 -14.04 -8.37
C LYS A 201 34.74 -13.47 -7.79
N ASP A 202 34.73 -12.19 -7.43
CA ASP A 202 35.94 -11.44 -7.09
C ASP A 202 36.16 -11.32 -5.57
N LYS A 203 35.09 -11.53 -4.77
CA LYS A 203 35.08 -11.20 -3.34
C LYS A 203 34.47 -12.35 -2.51
N PRO A 204 35.27 -13.08 -1.71
CA PRO A 204 34.83 -14.27 -0.96
C PRO A 204 33.71 -14.03 0.08
N SER A 205 33.48 -12.78 0.49
CA SER A 205 32.43 -12.39 1.46
C SER A 205 31.26 -11.63 0.81
N ALA A 206 31.24 -11.52 -0.51
CA ALA A 206 30.23 -10.76 -1.21
C ALA A 206 29.30 -11.62 -2.06
N THR A 207 28.11 -11.08 -2.29
CA THR A 207 27.09 -11.64 -3.15
C THR A 207 26.80 -10.64 -4.26
N THR A 208 26.81 -11.10 -5.51
CA THR A 208 26.31 -10.31 -6.63
C THR A 208 24.81 -10.54 -6.77
N MET A 209 24.05 -9.45 -6.91
CA MET A 209 22.61 -9.52 -7.15
C MET A 209 22.31 -9.22 -8.62
N THR A 210 21.51 -10.05 -9.26
CA THR A 210 20.93 -9.75 -10.57
C THR A 210 19.46 -9.35 -10.38
N LEU A 211 19.15 -8.11 -10.74
CA LEU A 211 17.81 -7.55 -10.73
C LEU A 211 17.21 -7.66 -12.13
N ILE A 212 16.24 -8.55 -12.28
CA ILE A 212 15.50 -8.79 -13.52
C ILE A 212 14.24 -7.95 -13.48
N LEU A 213 14.13 -7.00 -14.41
CA LEU A 213 13.03 -6.07 -14.51
C LEU A 213 12.16 -6.40 -15.72
N ALA A 214 10.85 -6.37 -15.52
CA ALA A 214 9.87 -6.37 -16.60
C ALA A 214 9.08 -5.05 -16.56
N ASP A 215 8.69 -4.58 -17.74
CA ASP A 215 7.97 -3.31 -17.93
C ASP A 215 6.61 -3.56 -18.59
N LYS A 216 5.57 -2.90 -18.07
CA LYS A 216 4.22 -2.85 -18.64
C LYS A 216 3.83 -1.40 -18.89
N ALA A 217 4.03 -0.95 -20.11
CA ALA A 217 3.77 0.45 -20.50
C ALA A 217 2.30 0.85 -20.45
N PHE A 218 1.37 -0.05 -20.74
CA PHE A 218 -0.06 0.26 -20.77
C PHE A 218 -0.89 -0.78 -20.03
N GLU A 219 -1.91 -0.30 -19.34
CA GLU A 219 -2.93 -1.09 -18.64
C GLU A 219 -4.30 -0.53 -18.98
N GLY A 220 -5.21 -1.38 -19.43
CA GLY A 220 -6.59 -0.99 -19.72
C GLY A 220 -7.57 -1.89 -18.95
N HIS A 221 -8.75 -1.35 -18.67
CA HIS A 221 -9.89 -2.14 -18.22
C HIS A 221 -11.18 -1.56 -18.79
N VAL A 222 -12.16 -2.45 -18.97
CA VAL A 222 -13.55 -2.13 -19.27
C VAL A 222 -14.42 -3.02 -18.38
N GLY A 223 -15.59 -2.55 -17.99
CA GLY A 223 -16.51 -3.33 -17.16
C GLY A 223 -17.92 -2.80 -17.23
N ALA A 224 -18.88 -3.68 -16.96
CA ALA A 224 -20.28 -3.32 -16.83
C ALA A 224 -20.81 -3.86 -15.49
N ASP A 225 -21.69 -3.12 -14.83
CA ASP A 225 -22.34 -3.57 -13.61
C ASP A 225 -23.72 -2.95 -13.41
N ASN A 226 -24.46 -3.47 -12.43
CA ASN A 226 -25.80 -3.02 -12.08
C ASN A 226 -25.89 -2.34 -10.70
N ARG A 227 -24.82 -1.61 -10.30
CA ARG A 227 -24.73 -0.94 -8.98
C ARG A 227 -25.25 0.49 -8.98
N GLY A 228 -25.69 0.99 -10.13
CA GLY A 228 -26.31 2.29 -10.23
C GLY A 228 -27.70 2.31 -9.60
N SER A 229 -28.13 3.48 -9.16
CA SER A 229 -29.48 3.62 -8.61
C SER A 229 -30.50 3.73 -9.74
N LYS A 230 -31.79 3.59 -9.43
CA LYS A 230 -32.86 3.85 -10.40
C LYS A 230 -32.89 5.29 -10.92
N PHE A 231 -32.20 6.21 -10.27
CA PHE A 231 -32.13 7.63 -10.64
C PHE A 231 -30.90 7.94 -11.49
N ASN A 232 -29.78 7.25 -11.26
CA ASN A 232 -28.51 7.51 -11.94
C ASN A 232 -28.12 6.32 -12.80
N GLY A 233 -29.10 5.75 -13.52
CA GLY A 233 -28.93 4.58 -14.37
C GLY A 233 -28.59 3.29 -13.63
N PRO A 234 -29.49 2.28 -13.57
CA PRO A 234 -29.19 1.02 -12.87
C PRO A 234 -28.02 0.25 -13.50
N TYR A 235 -27.74 0.45 -14.79
CA TYR A 235 -26.63 -0.18 -15.51
C TYR A 235 -25.54 0.83 -15.81
N GLU A 236 -24.32 0.55 -15.34
CA GLU A 236 -23.14 1.38 -15.48
C GLU A 236 -22.10 0.68 -16.35
N PHE A 237 -21.45 1.44 -17.25
CA PHE A 237 -20.32 1.01 -18.06
C PHE A 237 -19.09 1.84 -17.65
N SER A 238 -18.03 1.15 -17.25
CA SER A 238 -16.78 1.74 -16.80
C SER A 238 -15.64 1.39 -17.74
N GLY A 239 -14.69 2.31 -17.86
CA GLY A 239 -13.47 2.07 -18.61
C GLY A 239 -12.34 2.91 -18.07
N GLY A 240 -11.11 2.45 -18.27
CA GLY A 240 -9.95 3.25 -17.98
C GLY A 240 -8.68 2.74 -18.62
N LEU A 241 -7.82 3.68 -18.97
CA LEU A 241 -6.51 3.47 -19.54
C LEU A 241 -5.47 4.10 -18.63
N THR A 242 -4.42 3.35 -18.32
CA THR A 242 -3.24 3.82 -17.61
C THR A 242 -2.04 3.62 -18.50
N ALA A 243 -1.18 4.62 -18.56
CA ALA A 243 0.12 4.54 -19.15
C ALA A 243 1.19 4.74 -18.07
N ASN A 244 2.14 3.81 -18.01
CA ASN A 244 3.23 3.78 -17.05
C ASN A 244 4.52 4.24 -17.73
N SER A 245 5.26 5.13 -17.07
CA SER A 245 6.55 5.65 -17.54
C SER A 245 6.49 6.28 -18.94
N LEU A 246 5.40 7.00 -19.28
CA LEU A 246 5.25 7.67 -20.59
C LEU A 246 6.41 8.60 -20.93
N LEU A 247 6.84 9.40 -19.95
CA LEU A 247 7.98 10.31 -20.05
C LEU A 247 9.29 9.65 -19.59
N GLY A 248 9.27 8.34 -19.40
CA GLY A 248 10.33 7.56 -18.79
C GLY A 248 10.42 7.69 -17.27
N ASP A 249 9.96 8.74 -16.62
CA ASP A 249 10.20 9.05 -15.20
C ASP A 249 9.49 8.16 -14.13
N HIS A 250 9.12 6.92 -14.46
CA HIS A 250 8.37 6.02 -13.56
C HIS A 250 7.07 6.64 -13.05
N THR A 251 6.43 7.46 -13.87
CA THR A 251 5.12 8.02 -13.57
C THR A 251 3.99 7.09 -13.95
N ARG A 252 2.82 7.31 -13.36
CA ARG A 252 1.59 6.68 -13.79
C ARG A 252 0.60 7.78 -14.18
N THR A 253 0.25 7.82 -15.45
CA THR A 253 -0.80 8.69 -15.97
C THR A 253 -2.01 7.85 -16.32
N GLY A 254 -3.21 8.30 -16.02
CA GLY A 254 -4.39 7.55 -16.42
C GLY A 254 -5.62 8.41 -16.61
N LEU A 255 -6.54 7.86 -17.39
CA LEU A 255 -7.88 8.37 -17.64
C LEU A 255 -8.86 7.24 -17.33
N GLN A 256 -9.94 7.54 -16.63
CA GLN A 256 -10.98 6.58 -16.32
C GLN A 256 -12.34 7.27 -16.23
N GLY A 257 -13.40 6.55 -16.55
CA GLY A 257 -14.75 7.10 -16.55
C GLY A 257 -15.82 6.04 -16.37
N VAL A 258 -17.02 6.51 -16.07
CA VAL A 258 -18.26 5.73 -16.00
C VAL A 258 -19.34 6.50 -16.72
N ILE A 259 -20.14 5.77 -17.49
CA ILE A 259 -21.38 6.22 -18.09
C ILE A 259 -22.50 5.24 -17.75
N THR A 260 -23.74 5.68 -17.90
CA THR A 260 -24.94 4.84 -17.78
C THR A 260 -25.55 4.53 -19.15
N SER A 261 -26.51 3.59 -19.20
CA SER A 261 -27.24 3.29 -20.45
C SER A 261 -27.89 4.53 -21.08
N GLN A 262 -28.38 5.45 -20.25
CA GLN A 262 -28.75 6.80 -20.64
C GLN A 262 -27.65 7.73 -20.13
N THR A 263 -26.77 8.22 -21.01
CA THR A 263 -25.56 8.97 -20.62
C THR A 263 -25.87 10.25 -19.84
N GLU A 264 -27.05 10.85 -20.07
CA GLU A 264 -27.55 12.02 -19.32
C GLU A 264 -27.72 11.73 -17.82
N GLU A 265 -28.08 10.49 -17.44
CA GLU A 265 -28.31 10.13 -16.03
C GLU A 265 -27.00 10.16 -15.22
N LEU A 266 -25.88 9.85 -15.87
CA LEU A 266 -24.55 9.94 -15.28
C LEU A 266 -23.44 9.91 -16.35
N LEU A 267 -22.61 10.95 -16.32
CA LEU A 267 -21.29 10.98 -16.94
C LEU A 267 -20.25 11.32 -15.88
N PHE A 268 -19.22 10.49 -15.76
CA PHE A 268 -18.08 10.75 -14.89
C PHE A 268 -16.77 10.53 -15.64
N LEU A 269 -15.84 11.48 -15.52
CA LEU A 269 -14.49 11.38 -16.07
C LEU A 269 -13.44 11.80 -15.03
N ASN A 270 -12.35 11.06 -14.92
CA ASN A 270 -11.23 11.35 -14.05
C ASN A 270 -9.89 11.14 -14.77
N ALA A 271 -9.03 12.14 -14.71
CA ALA A 271 -7.64 12.06 -15.12
C ALA A 271 -6.73 12.15 -13.89
N PHE A 272 -5.66 11.37 -13.86
CA PHE A 272 -4.71 11.37 -12.75
C PHE A 272 -3.26 11.21 -13.20
N TYR A 273 -2.36 11.67 -12.32
CA TYR A 273 -0.92 11.60 -12.47
C TYR A 273 -0.28 11.27 -11.12
N ASP A 274 0.56 10.24 -11.07
CA ASP A 274 1.27 9.78 -9.87
C ASP A 274 2.77 9.71 -10.15
N PHE A 275 3.54 10.49 -9.40
CA PHE A 275 4.96 10.74 -9.60
C PHE A 275 5.79 10.35 -8.37
N PRO A 276 6.79 9.46 -8.49
CA PRO A 276 7.71 9.13 -7.41
C PRO A 276 8.75 10.24 -7.20
N ILE A 277 8.80 10.81 -6.00
CA ILE A 277 9.59 12.01 -5.71
C ILE A 277 11.03 11.66 -5.30
N ASN A 278 11.22 10.61 -4.49
CA ASN A 278 12.51 10.34 -3.85
C ASN A 278 12.83 8.84 -3.75
N GLN A 279 14.05 8.54 -3.30
CA GLN A 279 14.54 7.17 -3.08
C GLN A 279 14.05 6.52 -1.77
N GLU A 280 13.09 7.11 -1.07
CA GLU A 280 12.47 6.52 0.13
C GLU A 280 10.99 6.18 -0.11
N GLY A 281 10.54 6.21 -1.37
CA GLY A 281 9.20 5.80 -1.77
C GLY A 281 8.14 6.87 -1.64
N THR A 282 8.49 8.14 -1.37
CA THR A 282 7.51 9.23 -1.36
C THR A 282 6.94 9.46 -2.75
N ARG A 283 5.63 9.65 -2.85
CA ARG A 283 4.91 9.87 -4.10
C ARG A 283 3.99 11.08 -4.02
N LEU A 284 3.89 11.82 -5.12
CA LEU A 284 2.91 12.88 -5.32
C LEU A 284 1.84 12.38 -6.29
N PHE A 285 0.59 12.41 -5.84
CA PHE A 285 -0.56 12.06 -6.64
C PHE A 285 -1.40 13.32 -6.89
N PHE A 286 -1.74 13.55 -8.14
CA PHE A 286 -2.64 14.59 -8.59
C PHE A 286 -3.78 13.98 -9.40
N SER A 287 -5.01 14.46 -9.22
CA SER A 287 -6.13 14.07 -10.07
C SER A 287 -7.18 15.17 -10.21
N GLY A 288 -7.81 15.22 -11.38
CA GLY A 288 -8.99 16.04 -11.66
C GLY A 288 -10.14 15.16 -12.11
N SER A 289 -11.36 15.41 -11.63
CA SER A 289 -12.58 14.76 -12.09
C SER A 289 -13.69 15.75 -12.36
N VAL A 290 -14.54 15.38 -13.31
CA VAL A 290 -15.81 16.04 -13.62
C VAL A 290 -16.92 15.00 -13.60
N SER A 291 -18.09 15.41 -13.15
CA SER A 291 -19.30 14.58 -13.12
C SER A 291 -20.51 15.42 -13.46
N GLU A 292 -21.32 14.91 -14.37
CA GLU A 292 -22.62 15.46 -14.76
C GLU A 292 -23.69 14.40 -14.50
N SER A 293 -24.88 14.83 -14.09
CA SER A 293 -25.99 13.95 -13.77
C SER A 293 -27.34 14.65 -13.96
N GLU A 294 -28.21 14.02 -14.73
CA GLU A 294 -29.62 14.36 -14.88
C GLU A 294 -30.49 13.19 -14.40
N PRO A 295 -30.87 13.17 -13.11
CA PRO A 295 -31.54 12.02 -12.52
C PRO A 295 -32.84 11.62 -13.24
N GLY A 296 -32.92 10.36 -13.64
CA GLY A 296 -34.06 9.77 -14.33
C GLY A 296 -35.21 9.34 -13.40
N SER A 297 -36.05 8.43 -13.89
CA SER A 297 -37.22 7.91 -13.17
C SER A 297 -38.16 9.03 -12.69
N SER A 298 -38.70 8.92 -11.47
CA SER A 298 -39.62 9.91 -10.89
C SER A 298 -38.99 11.30 -10.65
N LEU A 299 -37.67 11.44 -10.82
CA LEU A 299 -36.98 12.73 -10.71
C LEU A 299 -36.89 13.48 -12.03
N LYS A 300 -37.11 12.81 -13.17
CA LYS A 300 -37.02 13.41 -14.51
C LYS A 300 -37.98 14.60 -14.70
N GLN A 301 -39.15 14.56 -14.08
CA GLN A 301 -40.15 15.64 -14.11
C GLN A 301 -39.67 16.95 -13.44
N PHE A 302 -38.69 16.88 -12.55
CA PHE A 302 -38.16 18.05 -11.84
C PHE A 302 -36.98 18.71 -12.58
N ASN A 303 -36.59 18.17 -13.74
CA ASN A 303 -35.46 18.64 -14.56
C ASN A 303 -34.26 19.03 -13.69
N ILE A 304 -33.75 18.04 -12.96
CA ILE A 304 -32.65 18.22 -12.02
C ILE A 304 -31.35 18.06 -12.78
N ASN A 305 -30.45 19.02 -12.69
CA ASN A 305 -29.12 18.96 -13.28
C ASN A 305 -28.08 19.12 -12.18
N GLY A 306 -27.15 18.19 -12.08
CA GLY A 306 -26.08 18.19 -11.09
C GLY A 306 -24.71 18.18 -11.76
N ASP A 307 -23.88 19.16 -11.42
CA ASP A 307 -22.50 19.26 -11.87
C ASP A 307 -21.55 19.15 -10.68
N SER A 308 -20.41 18.49 -10.86
CA SER A 308 -19.35 18.43 -9.86
C SER A 308 -17.98 18.40 -10.50
N SER A 309 -17.08 19.25 -10.03
CA SER A 309 -15.66 19.20 -10.36
C SER A 309 -14.84 19.01 -9.08
N THR A 310 -13.86 18.12 -9.14
CA THR A 310 -12.98 17.82 -8.00
C THR A 310 -11.52 17.81 -8.45
N MET A 311 -10.66 18.50 -7.70
CA MET A 311 -9.21 18.40 -7.81
C MET A 311 -8.65 17.83 -6.52
N THR A 312 -7.73 16.88 -6.62
CA THR A 312 -7.07 16.26 -5.47
C THR A 312 -5.56 16.26 -5.64
N LEU A 313 -4.85 16.73 -4.64
CA LEU A 313 -3.41 16.61 -4.47
C LEU A 313 -3.14 15.73 -3.24
N ARG A 314 -2.21 14.79 -3.33
CA ARG A 314 -1.88 13.89 -2.22
C ARG A 314 -0.42 13.49 -2.21
N LEU A 315 0.25 13.75 -1.10
CA LEU A 315 1.60 13.29 -0.79
C LEU A 315 1.51 12.00 0.05
N THR A 316 2.20 10.94 -0.36
CA THR A 316 2.20 9.65 0.34
C THR A 316 3.62 9.20 0.64
N HIS A 317 3.89 8.72 1.85
CA HIS A 317 5.22 8.23 2.26
C HIS A 317 5.15 6.88 3.01
N PRO A 318 5.88 5.85 2.55
CA PRO A 318 5.96 4.56 3.23
C PRO A 318 7.06 4.56 4.30
N PHE A 319 6.67 4.77 5.56
CA PHE A 319 7.57 4.70 6.72
C PHE A 319 8.12 3.28 6.91
N PHE A 320 7.26 2.27 6.80
CA PHE A 320 7.67 0.86 6.81
C PHE A 320 7.19 0.18 5.52
N ARG A 321 8.09 -0.56 4.87
CA ARG A 321 7.79 -1.33 3.65
C ARG A 321 8.50 -2.68 3.73
N SER A 322 7.71 -3.74 3.90
CA SER A 322 8.17 -5.13 3.90
C SER A 322 7.07 -6.05 3.35
N ARG A 323 7.35 -7.33 3.14
CA ARG A 323 6.32 -8.29 2.71
C ARG A 323 5.29 -8.58 3.79
N GLY A 324 5.65 -8.45 5.07
CA GLY A 324 4.81 -8.83 6.20
C GLY A 324 4.17 -7.68 6.95
N LYS A 325 4.69 -6.44 6.81
CA LYS A 325 4.19 -5.25 7.51
C LYS A 325 4.46 -3.99 6.69
N ASN A 326 3.47 -3.11 6.54
CA ASN A 326 3.64 -1.82 5.87
C ASN A 326 2.91 -0.72 6.63
N LEU A 327 3.58 0.43 6.81
CA LEU A 327 3.02 1.64 7.40
C LEU A 327 3.22 2.80 6.43
N THR A 328 2.11 3.41 6.02
CA THR A 328 2.10 4.50 5.07
C THR A 328 1.35 5.69 5.67
N GLY A 329 1.96 6.86 5.66
CA GLY A 329 1.27 8.12 5.94
C GLY A 329 0.94 8.86 4.65
N HIS A 330 -0.11 9.67 4.71
CA HIS A 330 -0.45 10.58 3.61
C HIS A 330 -1.01 11.90 4.12
N LEU A 331 -0.76 12.93 3.32
CA LEU A 331 -1.34 14.26 3.44
C LEU A 331 -1.99 14.60 2.11
N GLY A 332 -3.22 15.08 2.11
CA GLY A 332 -3.96 15.38 0.90
C GLY A 332 -4.79 16.63 1.02
N PHE A 333 -4.98 17.30 -0.10
CA PHE A 333 -5.85 18.46 -0.27
C PHE A 333 -6.84 18.16 -1.38
N THR A 334 -8.12 18.35 -1.10
CA THR A 334 -9.20 18.16 -2.08
C THR A 334 -9.99 19.46 -2.19
N GLY A 335 -10.02 20.03 -3.39
CA GLY A 335 -10.94 21.09 -3.77
C GLY A 335 -12.10 20.50 -4.56
N ARG A 336 -13.33 20.85 -4.20
CA ARG A 336 -14.55 20.39 -4.86
C ARG A 336 -15.52 21.53 -5.03
N ASN A 337 -16.10 21.67 -6.21
CA ASN A 337 -17.22 22.54 -6.48
C ASN A 337 -18.36 21.70 -7.02
N SER A 338 -19.56 21.83 -6.45
CA SER A 338 -20.75 21.11 -6.92
C SER A 338 -21.95 22.03 -6.93
N THR A 339 -22.70 21.98 -8.04
CA THR A 339 -23.93 22.74 -8.23
C THR A 339 -25.09 21.80 -8.51
N THR A 340 -26.28 22.16 -8.06
CA THR A 340 -27.52 21.47 -8.40
C THR A 340 -28.56 22.50 -8.78
N LYS A 341 -29.18 22.29 -9.94
CA LYS A 341 -30.29 23.09 -10.44
C LYS A 341 -31.55 22.22 -10.47
N ILE A 342 -32.69 22.83 -10.20
CA ILE A 342 -34.02 22.21 -10.28
C ILE A 342 -34.88 23.11 -11.15
N LEU A 343 -35.52 22.55 -12.18
CA LEU A 343 -36.34 23.32 -13.13
C LEU A 343 -35.57 24.53 -13.71
N GLY A 344 -34.26 24.36 -13.95
CA GLY A 344 -33.37 25.41 -14.45
C GLY A 344 -32.91 26.47 -13.44
N SER A 345 -33.47 26.50 -12.23
CA SER A 345 -33.08 27.43 -11.16
C SER A 345 -32.03 26.82 -10.22
N LEU A 346 -31.10 27.62 -9.72
CA LEU A 346 -30.08 27.17 -8.77
C LEU A 346 -30.74 26.78 -7.44
N ASP A 347 -30.55 25.52 -7.02
CA ASP A 347 -31.03 25.00 -5.73
C ASP A 347 -29.90 24.99 -4.70
N SER A 348 -28.72 24.49 -5.08
CA SER A 348 -27.57 24.44 -4.17
C SER A 348 -26.22 24.59 -4.87
N GLU A 349 -25.27 25.20 -4.17
CA GLU A 349 -23.87 25.35 -4.56
C GLU A 349 -22.93 25.11 -3.37
N ASP A 350 -22.16 24.02 -3.43
CA ASP A 350 -21.18 23.65 -2.42
C ASP A 350 -19.76 23.71 -2.98
N ARG A 351 -18.95 24.63 -2.45
CA ARG A 351 -17.51 24.74 -2.72
C ARG A 351 -16.75 24.32 -1.46
N LEU A 352 -16.19 23.12 -1.45
CA LEU A 352 -15.47 22.55 -0.32
C LEU A 352 -13.96 22.55 -0.58
N ARG A 353 -13.18 22.91 0.44
CA ARG A 353 -11.72 22.67 0.48
C ARG A 353 -11.41 21.84 1.71
N VAL A 354 -10.80 20.68 1.51
CA VAL A 354 -10.61 19.71 2.58
C VAL A 354 -9.15 19.29 2.64
N MET A 355 -8.52 19.55 3.77
CA MET A 355 -7.21 18.97 4.10
C MET A 355 -7.44 17.63 4.80
N THR A 356 -6.72 16.59 4.41
CA THR A 356 -6.80 15.25 4.99
C THR A 356 -5.43 14.74 5.35
N MET A 357 -5.27 14.30 6.59
CA MET A 357 -4.10 13.57 7.06
C MET A 357 -4.54 12.17 7.42
N GLY A 358 -3.78 11.15 7.02
CA GLY A 358 -4.13 9.79 7.36
C GLY A 358 -2.97 8.82 7.41
N VAL A 359 -3.22 7.70 8.06
CA VAL A 359 -2.28 6.59 8.19
C VAL A 359 -2.95 5.29 7.77
N SER A 360 -2.18 4.43 7.12
CA SER A 360 -2.58 3.08 6.73
C SER A 360 -1.53 2.10 7.22
N TYR A 361 -1.94 1.14 8.04
CA TYR A 361 -1.09 0.08 8.56
C TYR A 361 -1.64 -1.26 8.14
N ASP A 362 -0.85 -2.04 7.39
CA ASP A 362 -1.16 -3.44 7.12
C ASP A 362 -0.09 -4.37 7.69
N PHE A 363 -0.52 -5.56 8.09
CA PHE A 363 0.40 -6.58 8.59
C PHE A 363 -0.19 -7.98 8.48
N ALA A 364 0.67 -8.94 8.19
CA ALA A 364 0.40 -10.36 8.36
C ALA A 364 0.76 -10.80 9.79
N ASP A 365 -0.14 -11.52 10.43
CA ASP A 365 0.07 -12.08 11.76
C ASP A 365 0.51 -13.56 11.72
N LYS A 366 0.83 -14.10 12.90
CA LYS A 366 1.30 -15.47 13.06
C LYS A 366 0.20 -16.52 12.77
N ASN A 367 -1.06 -16.12 12.83
CA ASN A 367 -2.24 -16.97 12.65
C ASN A 367 -2.71 -17.00 11.18
N LYS A 368 -1.83 -16.66 10.23
CA LYS A 368 -2.13 -16.60 8.78
C LYS A 368 -3.23 -15.58 8.44
N GLY A 369 -3.45 -14.58 9.29
CA GLY A 369 -4.34 -13.47 9.03
C GLY A 369 -3.59 -12.27 8.45
N VAL A 370 -4.26 -11.52 7.57
CA VAL A 370 -3.77 -10.23 7.07
C VAL A 370 -4.73 -9.14 7.52
N ASN A 371 -4.19 -8.12 8.18
CA ASN A 371 -4.93 -7.03 8.78
C ASN A 371 -4.62 -5.72 8.06
N LEU A 372 -5.61 -4.83 7.97
CA LEU A 372 -5.48 -3.48 7.42
C LEU A 372 -6.27 -2.52 8.30
N ILE A 373 -5.57 -1.54 8.87
CA ILE A 373 -6.14 -0.44 9.66
C ILE A 373 -5.89 0.85 8.90
N ARG A 374 -6.92 1.68 8.75
CA ARG A 374 -6.79 3.03 8.21
C ARG A 374 -7.50 4.02 9.10
N LEU A 375 -6.88 5.17 9.30
CA LEU A 375 -7.40 6.30 10.05
C LEU A 375 -7.15 7.57 9.24
N ASN A 376 -8.17 8.41 9.06
CA ASN A 376 -8.02 9.72 8.43
C ASN A 376 -8.73 10.80 9.24
N LEU A 377 -8.03 11.90 9.46
CA LEU A 377 -8.56 13.16 9.96
C LEU A 377 -8.73 14.11 8.77
N SER A 378 -9.93 14.65 8.60
CA SER A 378 -10.27 15.63 7.58
C SER A 378 -10.72 16.93 8.23
N GLN A 379 -10.18 18.04 7.73
CA GLN A 379 -10.52 19.40 8.13
C GLN A 379 -11.02 20.18 6.91
N GLY A 380 -12.22 20.73 7.00
CA GLY A 380 -12.73 21.71 6.06
C GLY A 380 -12.07 23.08 6.24
N LEU A 381 -11.74 23.76 5.15
CA LEU A 381 -11.00 25.02 5.15
C LEU A 381 -11.78 26.09 4.39
N ASN A 382 -11.88 27.28 4.96
CA ASN A 382 -12.50 28.45 4.34
C ASN A 382 -11.47 29.24 3.51
N ILE A 383 -10.93 28.60 2.47
CA ILE A 383 -9.93 29.18 1.57
C ILE A 383 -10.36 28.96 0.11
N PHE A 384 -9.73 29.67 -0.84
CA PHE A 384 -9.99 29.49 -2.29
C PHE A 384 -11.48 29.47 -2.64
N ASP A 385 -12.22 30.46 -2.12
CA ASP A 385 -13.66 30.62 -2.37
C ASP A 385 -14.50 29.39 -1.96
N ALA A 386 -14.20 28.84 -0.78
CA ALA A 386 -15.06 27.83 -0.17
C ALA A 386 -16.40 28.46 0.27
N THR A 387 -17.51 27.75 0.08
CA THR A 387 -18.83 28.22 0.53
C THR A 387 -18.83 28.31 2.06
N GLU A 388 -19.15 29.47 2.61
CA GLU A 388 -19.16 29.67 4.06
C GLU A 388 -20.32 28.93 4.73
N SER A 389 -20.08 28.41 5.94
CA SER A 389 -21.10 27.79 6.78
C SER A 389 -22.25 28.78 7.05
N GLY A 390 -23.49 28.39 6.75
CA GLY A 390 -24.69 29.24 6.88
C GLY A 390 -25.09 30.01 5.62
N SER A 391 -24.40 29.81 4.48
CA SER A 391 -24.80 30.37 3.19
C SER A 391 -26.22 29.93 2.77
N SER A 392 -26.93 30.77 2.01
CA SER A 392 -28.35 30.53 1.66
C SER A 392 -28.57 29.31 0.76
N ASN A 393 -27.61 28.97 -0.09
CA ASN A 393 -27.74 27.95 -1.14
C ASN A 393 -26.91 26.70 -0.81
N LEU A 394 -26.79 26.32 0.46
CA LEU A 394 -26.10 25.09 0.84
C LEU A 394 -26.96 23.87 0.51
N SER A 395 -26.34 22.80 0.00
CA SER A 395 -27.06 21.53 -0.21
C SER A 395 -27.61 20.94 1.09
N ARG A 396 -27.01 21.32 2.22
CA ARG A 396 -27.48 21.02 3.57
C ARG A 396 -27.55 22.28 4.40
N THR A 397 -28.76 22.66 4.81
CA THR A 397 -29.03 23.88 5.58
C THR A 397 -28.25 23.97 6.89
N GLN A 398 -27.94 22.84 7.54
CA GLN A 398 -27.14 22.79 8.76
C GLN A 398 -25.70 22.28 8.54
N GLY A 399 -25.31 22.04 7.29
CA GLY A 399 -23.97 21.56 6.96
C GLY A 399 -22.92 22.63 7.18
N ARG A 400 -21.79 22.25 7.77
CA ARG A 400 -20.64 23.14 7.97
C ARG A 400 -19.54 22.82 6.97
N SER A 401 -19.01 23.83 6.29
CA SER A 401 -17.87 23.70 5.38
C SER A 401 -16.54 23.66 6.10
N ASP A 402 -16.46 24.21 7.32
CA ASP A 402 -15.30 24.26 8.22
C ASP A 402 -15.21 23.06 9.18
N PHE A 403 -15.82 21.94 8.80
CA PHE A 403 -15.99 20.77 9.66
C PHE A 403 -14.68 20.09 10.06
N THR A 404 -14.67 19.45 11.23
CA THR A 404 -13.67 18.44 11.61
C THR A 404 -14.29 17.04 11.60
N LYS A 405 -13.64 16.09 10.92
CA LYS A 405 -14.15 14.72 10.79
C LYS A 405 -13.05 13.68 10.90
N LEU A 406 -13.32 12.64 11.68
CA LEU A 406 -12.48 11.47 11.80
C LEU A 406 -13.16 10.27 11.11
N THR A 407 -12.39 9.53 10.33
CA THR A 407 -12.83 8.28 9.70
C THR A 407 -11.86 7.17 10.01
N GLY A 408 -12.39 5.97 10.22
CA GLY A 408 -11.57 4.79 10.42
C GLY A 408 -12.16 3.58 9.73
N SER A 409 -11.28 2.64 9.39
CA SER A 409 -11.68 1.34 8.87
C SER A 409 -10.70 0.27 9.26
N PHE A 410 -11.22 -0.90 9.58
CA PHE A 410 -10.51 -2.12 9.87
C PHE A 410 -10.93 -3.21 8.89
N MET A 411 -9.98 -4.01 8.43
CA MET A 411 -10.24 -5.20 7.64
C MET A 411 -9.28 -6.31 8.04
N ARG A 412 -9.81 -7.54 8.13
CA ARG A 412 -9.05 -8.76 8.35
C ARG A 412 -9.45 -9.81 7.33
N ILE A 413 -8.47 -10.41 6.68
CA ILE A 413 -8.64 -11.62 5.86
C ILE A 413 -7.96 -12.76 6.61
N GLN A 414 -8.72 -13.77 6.99
CA GLN A 414 -8.26 -14.95 7.71
C GLN A 414 -8.33 -16.17 6.80
N SER A 415 -7.19 -16.81 6.52
CA SER A 415 -7.20 -18.12 5.85
C SER A 415 -7.57 -19.20 6.88
N MET A 416 -8.65 -19.92 6.61
CA MET A 416 -9.15 -21.01 7.45
C MET A 416 -8.69 -22.37 6.91
N ALA A 417 -8.69 -22.52 5.58
CA ALA A 417 -8.21 -23.69 4.84
C ALA A 417 -7.68 -23.24 3.46
N PRO A 418 -7.01 -24.09 2.66
CA PRO A 418 -6.39 -23.69 1.38
C PRO A 418 -7.32 -22.93 0.41
N SER A 419 -8.62 -23.23 0.44
CA SER A 419 -9.63 -22.58 -0.41
C SER A 419 -10.67 -21.78 0.36
N TRP A 420 -10.51 -21.61 1.68
CA TRP A 420 -11.48 -20.93 2.54
C TRP A 420 -10.84 -19.72 3.22
N ASN A 421 -11.39 -18.54 2.94
CA ASN A 421 -11.00 -17.29 3.58
C ASN A 421 -12.21 -16.61 4.21
N LEU A 422 -12.06 -16.11 5.43
CA LEU A 422 -13.04 -15.27 6.11
C LEU A 422 -12.59 -13.81 6.03
N LEU A 423 -13.46 -12.93 5.54
CA LEU A 423 -13.24 -11.49 5.53
C LEU A 423 -14.12 -10.81 6.57
N GLY A 424 -13.49 -10.17 7.55
CA GLY A 424 -14.14 -9.25 8.49
C GLY A 424 -13.77 -7.81 8.13
N ALA A 425 -14.74 -6.91 8.08
CA ALA A 425 -14.49 -5.50 7.83
C ALA A 425 -15.44 -4.62 8.67
N ALA A 426 -14.92 -3.49 9.14
CA ALA A 426 -15.66 -2.48 9.86
C ALA A 426 -15.21 -1.09 9.40
N SER A 427 -16.14 -0.15 9.28
CA SER A 427 -15.83 1.26 9.02
C SER A 427 -16.68 2.16 9.90
N TRP A 428 -16.11 3.27 10.33
CA TRP A 428 -16.77 4.25 11.17
C TRP A 428 -16.39 5.67 10.74
N GLN A 429 -17.27 6.60 11.08
CA GLN A 429 -17.09 8.03 10.87
C GLN A 429 -17.62 8.75 12.10
N TYR A 430 -16.85 9.70 12.60
CA TYR A 430 -17.26 10.62 13.64
C TYR A 430 -16.99 12.05 13.18
N SER A 431 -17.97 12.92 13.35
CA SER A 431 -17.86 14.33 12.99
C SER A 431 -18.10 15.17 14.23
N PHE A 432 -17.22 16.14 14.46
CA PHE A 432 -17.39 17.11 15.54
C PHE A 432 -18.43 18.18 15.17
N ASP A 433 -18.73 18.28 13.87
CA ASP A 433 -19.67 19.23 13.28
C ASP A 433 -20.77 18.51 12.49
N LYS A 434 -21.85 19.23 12.17
CA LYS A 434 -22.89 18.77 11.23
C LYS A 434 -22.33 18.79 9.80
N LEU A 435 -22.51 17.69 9.05
CA LEU A 435 -21.96 17.44 7.71
C LEU A 435 -23.02 17.43 6.60
#